data_AF-A0A2N6LN49-F1
#
_entry.id   AF-A0A2N6LN49-F1
#
_cell.length_a   1.000
_cell.length_b   1.000
_cell.length_c   1.000
_cell.angle_alpha   90.00
_cell.angle_beta   90.00
_cell.angle_gamma   90.00
#
_symmetry.space_group_name_H-M   'P 1'
#
loop_
_entity.id
_entity.type
_entity.pdbx_description
1 polymer ?
#
loop_
_entity_poly.entity_id
_entity_poly.type
_entity_poly.pdbx_seq_one_letter_code
_entity_poly.pdbx_strand_id
1 'polypeptide(L)'
;MQRALQAKLGDYTAVIRLRRYDPRVDDGLWYGVELSPPKEVVQRCEVRYRGRRVPLRRGVYCDLSEANHIYFYRNTKGEVVLKIEGGDAAGSYRAYLVFSKGALVRRRVESTAFPNNFYEETKYVSIPIKED
;
A
#
# COMPACT_ATOMS: atom_id res chain seq x y z
N MET A 1 0.45 -12.38 18.22
CA MET A 1 0.36 -12.99 16.87
C MET A 1 0.37 -11.84 15.86
N GLN A 2 1.28 -11.83 14.87
CA GLN A 2 1.28 -10.79 13.84
C GLN A 2 0.18 -11.09 12.81
N ARG A 3 -0.72 -10.15 12.59
CA ARG A 3 -1.77 -10.25 11.57
C ARG A 3 -1.16 -10.11 10.18
N ALA A 4 -1.64 -10.90 9.23
CA ALA A 4 -1.23 -10.82 7.84
C ALA A 4 -2.43 -10.83 6.90
N LEU A 5 -2.40 -9.99 5.87
CA LEU A 5 -3.36 -9.95 4.79
C LEU A 5 -2.70 -10.48 3.51
N GLN A 6 -3.47 -11.19 2.69
CA GLN A 6 -2.97 -11.82 1.47
C GLN A 6 -3.93 -11.63 0.31
N ALA A 7 -3.39 -11.44 -0.89
CA ALA A 7 -4.17 -11.41 -2.13
C ALA A 7 -3.39 -12.06 -3.27
N LYS A 8 -4.12 -12.56 -4.28
CA LYS A 8 -3.56 -13.15 -5.49
C LYS A 8 -4.41 -12.79 -6.71
N LEU A 9 -3.76 -12.53 -7.84
CA LEU A 9 -4.40 -12.39 -9.15
C LEU A 9 -3.44 -12.82 -10.25
N GLY A 10 -3.73 -13.95 -10.90
CA GLY A 10 -2.84 -14.56 -11.89
C GLY A 10 -1.44 -14.78 -11.30
N ASP A 11 -0.44 -14.18 -11.95
CA ASP A 11 0.99 -14.23 -11.57
C ASP A 11 1.35 -13.33 -10.38
N TYR A 12 0.43 -12.48 -9.89
CA TYR A 12 0.68 -11.58 -8.78
C TYR A 12 0.25 -12.19 -7.45
N THR A 13 1.09 -12.04 -6.43
CA THR A 13 0.74 -12.28 -5.03
C THR A 13 1.16 -11.10 -4.16
N ALA A 14 0.42 -10.85 -3.09
CA ALA A 14 0.74 -9.83 -2.09
C ALA A 14 0.59 -10.40 -0.69
N VAL A 15 1.50 -10.01 0.20
CA VAL A 15 1.41 -10.25 1.65
C VAL A 15 1.71 -8.95 2.37
N ILE A 16 0.76 -8.49 3.17
CA ILE A 16 0.94 -7.35 4.08
C ILE A 16 0.99 -7.89 5.50
N ARG A 17 2.08 -7.62 6.22
CA ARG A 17 2.23 -7.95 7.65
C ARG A 17 2.04 -6.70 8.47
N LEU A 18 1.15 -6.79 9.45
CA LEU A 18 0.90 -5.75 10.43
C LEU A 18 1.64 -6.05 11.73
N ARG A 19 1.95 -4.98 12.47
CA ARG A 19 2.42 -5.06 13.84
C ARG A 19 1.70 -4.04 14.69
N ARG A 20 1.73 -4.24 16.01
CA ARG A 20 1.28 -3.20 16.95
C ARG A 20 2.09 -1.93 16.74
N TYR A 21 1.39 -0.80 16.80
CA TYR A 21 1.99 0.52 16.86
C TYR A 21 2.95 0.63 18.05
N ASP A 22 4.11 1.24 17.84
CA ASP A 22 5.05 1.60 18.91
C ASP A 22 5.41 3.09 18.78
N PRO A 23 4.99 3.95 19.73
CA PRO A 23 5.23 5.38 19.65
C PRO A 23 6.71 5.76 19.61
N ARG A 24 7.62 4.88 20.06
CA ARG A 24 9.07 5.15 20.01
C ARG A 24 9.65 5.02 18.59
N VAL A 25 8.91 4.37 17.68
CA VAL A 25 9.38 4.00 16.33
C VAL A 25 8.51 4.63 15.25
N ASP A 26 7.22 4.79 15.52
CA ASP A 26 6.21 5.13 14.52
C ASP A 26 5.70 6.57 14.65
N ASP A 27 6.19 7.38 15.58
CA ASP A 27 5.63 8.73 15.83
C ASP A 27 5.58 9.59 14.55
N GLY A 28 4.40 10.15 14.26
CA GLY A 28 4.24 11.29 13.38
C GLY A 28 3.67 11.10 11.96
N LEU A 29 3.43 9.90 11.41
CA LEU A 29 2.85 9.76 10.04
C LEU A 29 2.05 8.46 9.83
N TRP A 30 0.72 8.53 9.94
CA TRP A 30 -0.19 7.43 9.63
C TRP A 30 -1.46 7.90 8.91
N TYR A 31 -1.78 7.30 7.77
CA TYR A 31 -3.13 7.25 7.21
C TYR A 31 -3.94 6.21 7.97
N GLY A 32 -5.17 6.54 8.32
CA GLY A 32 -6.09 5.61 8.95
C GLY A 32 -6.63 6.03 10.31
N VAL A 33 -6.13 7.12 10.88
CA VAL A 33 -6.53 7.60 12.22
C VAL A 33 -6.58 9.12 12.28
N GLU A 34 -7.50 9.65 13.08
CA GLU A 34 -7.75 11.10 13.16
C GLU A 34 -7.52 11.67 14.57
N LEU A 35 -7.84 10.92 15.62
CA LEU A 35 -7.88 11.42 17.01
C LEU A 35 -7.03 10.64 18.00
N SER A 36 -6.57 9.44 17.64
CA SER A 36 -5.74 8.60 18.50
C SER A 36 -4.69 7.86 17.68
N PRO A 37 -3.56 7.44 18.30
CA PRO A 37 -2.62 6.56 17.62
C PRO A 37 -3.28 5.28 17.11
N PRO A 38 -2.83 4.71 15.99
CA PRO A 38 -3.39 3.45 15.48
C PRO A 38 -3.03 2.30 16.41
N LYS A 39 -3.83 1.22 16.37
CA LYS A 39 -3.52 -0.04 17.08
C LYS A 39 -2.47 -0.82 16.30
N GLU A 40 -2.58 -0.83 14.98
CA GLU A 40 -1.68 -1.56 14.08
C GLU A 40 -1.14 -0.68 12.95
N VAL A 41 0.12 -0.90 12.58
CA VAL A 41 0.80 -0.28 11.43
C VAL A 41 1.30 -1.34 10.46
N VAL A 42 1.43 -0.98 9.18
CA VAL A 42 2.01 -1.88 8.18
C VAL A 42 3.53 -2.00 8.38
N GLN A 43 3.96 -3.16 8.87
CA GLN A 43 5.37 -3.47 9.05
C GLN A 43 6.06 -3.78 7.72
N ARG A 44 5.39 -4.54 6.86
CA ARG A 44 5.97 -5.03 5.60
C ARG A 44 4.89 -5.26 4.56
N CYS A 45 5.13 -4.74 3.36
CA CYS A 45 4.39 -5.11 2.15
C CYS A 45 5.34 -5.86 1.21
N GLU A 46 4.96 -7.07 0.83
CA GLU A 46 5.67 -7.87 -0.17
C GLU A 46 4.72 -8.17 -1.32
N VAL A 47 5.11 -7.74 -2.52
CA VAL A 47 4.43 -8.10 -3.77
C VAL A 47 5.39 -8.94 -4.60
N ARG A 48 4.87 -10.02 -5.20
CA ARG A 48 5.59 -10.86 -6.15
C ARG A 48 4.88 -10.90 -7.48
N TYR A 49 5.64 -10.96 -8.56
CA TYR A 49 5.17 -11.18 -9.92
C TYR A 49 5.96 -12.33 -10.52
N ARG A 50 5.27 -13.40 -10.97
CA ARG A 50 5.89 -14.63 -11.48
C ARG A 50 6.92 -15.21 -10.50
N GLY A 51 6.57 -15.22 -9.21
CA GLY A 51 7.41 -15.69 -8.10
C GLY A 51 8.54 -14.74 -7.69
N ARG A 52 8.90 -13.74 -8.51
CA ARG A 52 9.97 -12.77 -8.21
C ARG A 52 9.43 -11.61 -7.39
N ARG A 53 10.22 -11.14 -6.42
CA ARG A 53 9.86 -9.98 -5.59
C ARG A 53 9.86 -8.70 -6.43
N VAL A 54 8.76 -7.97 -6.40
CA VAL A 54 8.67 -6.61 -6.95
C VAL A 54 9.39 -5.66 -5.99
N PRO A 55 10.33 -4.82 -6.47
CA PRO A 55 10.97 -3.81 -5.62
C PRO A 55 9.95 -2.80 -5.11
N LEU A 56 9.80 -2.73 -3.79
CA LEU A 56 8.95 -1.75 -3.09
C LEU A 56 9.80 -1.04 -2.04
N ARG A 57 9.89 0.29 -2.12
CA ARG A 57 10.52 1.11 -1.07
C ARG A 57 9.58 1.21 0.13
N ARG A 58 10.14 1.42 1.33
CA ARG A 58 9.38 1.52 2.58
C ARG A 58 8.27 2.58 2.50
N GLY A 59 8.56 3.74 1.89
CA GLY A 59 7.59 4.83 1.67
C GLY A 59 6.36 4.47 0.83
N VAL A 60 6.32 3.28 0.22
CA VAL A 60 5.13 2.81 -0.50
C VAL A 60 4.00 2.43 0.48
N TYR A 61 4.33 2.02 1.70
CA TYR A 61 3.37 1.40 2.63
C TYR A 61 3.53 1.76 4.10
N CYS A 62 4.65 2.37 4.52
CA CYS A 62 4.94 2.55 5.95
C CYS A 62 4.07 3.58 6.65
N ASP A 63 3.41 4.42 5.89
CA ASP A 63 2.44 5.42 6.34
C ASP A 63 1.02 4.83 6.44
N LEU A 64 0.81 3.56 6.11
CA LEU A 64 -0.50 2.92 6.21
C LEU A 64 -0.69 2.27 7.59
N SER A 65 -1.84 2.51 8.20
CA SER A 65 -2.23 1.92 9.48
C SER A 65 -3.57 1.21 9.39
N GLU A 66 -3.86 0.29 10.31
CA GLU A 66 -5.16 -0.39 10.40
C GLU A 66 -5.64 -0.98 9.06
N ALA A 67 -4.72 -1.56 8.28
CA ALA A 67 -5.09 -2.19 7.02
C ALA A 67 -6.02 -3.39 7.32
N ASN A 68 -7.19 -3.37 6.69
CA ASN A 68 -8.26 -4.32 6.98
C ASN A 68 -8.48 -5.33 5.86
N HIS A 69 -8.35 -4.87 4.63
CA HIS A 69 -8.61 -5.68 3.45
C HIS A 69 -7.64 -5.34 2.32
N ILE A 70 -7.22 -6.36 1.58
CA ILE A 70 -6.44 -6.18 0.36
C ILE A 70 -6.97 -7.06 -0.75
N TYR A 71 -6.97 -6.54 -1.97
CA TYR A 71 -7.33 -7.33 -3.14
C TYR A 71 -6.69 -6.77 -4.40
N PHE A 72 -6.55 -7.65 -5.39
CA PHE A 72 -6.08 -7.26 -6.71
C PHE A 72 -7.26 -7.11 -7.67
N TYR A 73 -7.13 -6.18 -8.62
CA TYR A 73 -8.00 -6.09 -9.79
C TYR A 73 -7.22 -5.57 -10.99
N ARG A 74 -7.83 -5.62 -12.19
CA ARG A 74 -7.29 -4.95 -13.38
C ARG A 74 -8.04 -3.66 -13.62
N ASN A 75 -7.33 -2.57 -13.85
CA ASN A 75 -7.97 -1.31 -14.23
C ASN A 75 -8.32 -1.29 -15.73
N THR A 76 -8.95 -0.21 -16.18
CA THR A 76 -9.37 -0.02 -17.58
C THR A 76 -8.20 0.03 -18.58
N LYS A 77 -6.97 0.26 -18.11
CA LYS A 77 -5.74 0.22 -18.92
C LYS A 77 -5.08 -1.16 -18.94
N GLY A 78 -5.70 -2.17 -18.30
CA GLY A 78 -5.16 -3.52 -18.17
C GLY A 78 -4.06 -3.69 -17.12
N GLU A 79 -3.72 -2.61 -16.39
CA GLU A 79 -2.73 -2.63 -15.31
C GLU A 79 -3.27 -3.38 -14.10
N VAL A 80 -2.38 -4.06 -13.37
CA VAL A 80 -2.76 -4.74 -12.12
C VAL A 80 -2.69 -3.75 -10.98
N VAL A 81 -3.75 -3.67 -10.18
CA VAL A 81 -3.83 -2.78 -9.03
C VAL A 81 -4.00 -3.61 -7.77
N LEU A 82 -3.11 -3.45 -6.79
CA LEU A 82 -3.34 -3.88 -5.42
C LEU A 82 -4.07 -2.74 -4.70
N LYS A 83 -5.31 -2.97 -4.30
CA LYS A 83 -6.04 -2.07 -3.40
C LYS A 83 -5.83 -2.52 -1.98
N ILE A 84 -5.61 -1.56 -1.10
CA ILE A 84 -5.49 -1.71 0.34
C ILE A 84 -6.53 -0.78 0.96
N GLU A 85 -7.42 -1.35 1.77
CA GLU A 85 -8.44 -0.60 2.50
C GLU A 85 -8.12 -0.71 3.98
N GLY A 86 -8.14 0.43 4.67
CA GLY A 86 -7.77 0.49 6.07
C GLY A 86 -8.27 1.75 6.74
N GLY A 87 -7.86 1.90 8.00
CA GLY A 87 -8.27 2.98 8.88
C GLY A 87 -9.38 2.60 9.84
N ASP A 88 -9.64 3.49 10.79
CA ASP A 88 -10.85 3.50 11.60
C ASP A 88 -11.97 4.26 10.85
N ALA A 89 -13.21 4.13 11.31
CA ALA A 89 -14.38 4.61 10.59
C ALA A 89 -14.23 6.03 9.99
N ALA A 90 -13.76 7.00 10.80
CA ALA A 90 -13.59 8.38 10.37
C ALA A 90 -12.31 8.59 9.54
N GLY A 91 -11.22 7.89 9.89
CA GLY A 91 -9.93 7.95 9.21
C GLY A 91 -9.77 7.00 8.01
N SER A 92 -10.86 6.40 7.53
CA SER A 92 -10.81 5.34 6.52
C SER A 92 -10.14 5.81 5.21
N TYR A 93 -9.36 4.93 4.60
CA TYR A 93 -8.62 5.23 3.38
C TYR A 93 -8.62 4.07 2.38
N ARG A 94 -8.26 4.42 1.14
CA ARG A 94 -7.98 3.47 0.05
C ARG A 94 -6.62 3.80 -0.54
N ALA A 95 -5.70 2.84 -0.46
CA ALA A 95 -4.41 2.94 -1.13
C ALA A 95 -4.38 2.00 -2.35
N TYR A 96 -3.84 2.50 -3.46
CA TYR A 96 -3.78 1.79 -4.73
C TYR A 96 -2.33 1.73 -5.18
N LEU A 97 -1.78 0.52 -5.27
CA LEU A 97 -0.46 0.27 -5.86
C LEU A 97 -0.67 -0.29 -7.26
N VAL A 98 -0.27 0.47 -8.27
CA VAL A 98 -0.46 0.12 -9.69
C VAL A 98 0.82 -0.46 -10.25
N PHE A 99 0.69 -1.63 -10.87
CA PHE A 99 1.77 -2.41 -11.45
C PHE A 99 1.61 -2.53 -12.96
N SER A 100 2.70 -2.26 -13.67
CA SER A 100 2.83 -2.50 -15.10
C SER A 100 4.03 -3.39 -15.35
N LYS A 101 3.80 -4.54 -16.02
CA LYS A 101 4.84 -5.53 -16.37
C LYS A 101 5.75 -5.95 -15.19
N GLY A 102 5.19 -6.02 -13.97
CA GLY A 102 5.92 -6.42 -12.77
C GLY A 102 6.65 -5.28 -12.04
N ALA A 103 6.52 -4.04 -12.49
CA ALA A 103 7.08 -2.85 -11.84
C ALA A 103 5.96 -2.02 -11.20
N LEU A 104 6.21 -1.47 -10.01
CA LEU A 104 5.36 -0.45 -9.41
C LEU A 104 5.53 0.85 -10.22
N VAL A 105 4.45 1.38 -10.78
CA VAL A 105 4.47 2.60 -11.59
C VAL A 105 3.75 3.76 -10.91
N ARG A 106 2.84 3.48 -10.00
CA ARG A 106 2.07 4.50 -9.29
C ARG A 106 1.56 4.01 -7.95
N ARG A 107 1.53 4.93 -6.98
CA ARG A 107 0.82 4.80 -5.71
C ARG A 107 -0.18 5.95 -5.61
N ARG A 108 -1.43 5.65 -5.24
CA ARG A 108 -2.44 6.66 -4.90
C ARG A 108 -3.00 6.36 -3.51
N VAL A 109 -3.23 7.36 -2.68
CA VAL A 109 -3.96 7.22 -1.41
C VAL A 109 -5.08 8.24 -1.38
N GLU A 110 -6.27 7.76 -1.04
CA GLU A 110 -7.50 8.55 -0.92
C GLU A 110 -8.02 8.38 0.51
N SER A 111 -8.34 9.49 1.18
CA SER A 111 -9.19 9.45 2.37
C SER A 111 -10.65 9.31 1.94
N THR A 112 -11.42 8.48 2.63
CA THR A 112 -12.86 8.36 2.37
C THR A 112 -13.67 9.50 2.96
N ALA A 113 -13.06 10.35 3.80
CA ALA A 113 -13.69 11.54 4.37
C ALA A 113 -13.77 12.71 3.36
N PHE A 114 -12.94 12.70 2.32
CA PHE A 114 -12.92 13.73 1.28
C PHE A 114 -13.63 13.27 0.00
N PRO A 115 -14.08 14.21 -0.85
CA PRO A 115 -14.62 13.86 -2.16
C PRO A 115 -13.60 13.08 -3.00
N ASN A 116 -14.09 12.21 -3.90
CA ASN A 116 -13.29 11.25 -4.66
C ASN A 116 -12.18 11.86 -5.57
N ASN A 117 -12.14 13.19 -5.71
CA ASN A 117 -11.13 13.93 -6.46
C ASN A 117 -9.98 14.47 -5.59
N PHE A 118 -9.99 14.24 -4.27
CA PHE A 118 -8.90 14.61 -3.36
C PHE A 118 -8.06 13.38 -3.00
N TYR A 119 -6.77 13.42 -3.34
CA TYR A 119 -5.87 12.28 -3.14
C TYR A 119 -4.41 12.69 -3.22
N GLU A 120 -3.56 11.85 -2.66
CA GLU A 120 -2.12 11.92 -2.86
C GLU A 120 -1.68 10.87 -3.88
N GLU A 121 -0.83 11.25 -4.83
CA GLU A 121 -0.32 10.34 -5.86
C GLU A 121 1.20 10.47 -5.98
N THR A 122 1.88 9.32 -6.02
CA THR A 122 3.30 9.20 -6.33
C THR A 122 3.44 8.42 -7.64
N LYS A 123 4.16 8.98 -8.61
CA LYS A 123 4.53 8.29 -9.85
C LYS A 123 5.97 7.82 -9.78
N TYR A 124 6.20 6.56 -10.10
CA TYR A 124 7.54 5.96 -10.10
C TYR A 124 8.05 5.87 -11.53
N VAL A 125 9.31 6.27 -11.72
CA VAL A 125 10.01 6.15 -13.00
C VAL A 125 11.25 5.28 -12.80
N SER A 126 11.48 4.38 -13.75
CA SER A 126 12.71 3.60 -13.81
C SER A 126 13.68 4.34 -14.72
N ILE A 127 14.62 5.08 -14.13
CA ILE A 127 15.70 5.74 -14.88
C ILE A 127 16.81 4.70 -15.06
N PRO A 128 17.16 4.31 -16.31
CA PRO A 128 18.30 3.43 -16.55
C PRO A 128 19.58 4.11 -16.06
N ILE A 129 20.37 3.41 -15.25
CA ILE A 129 21.73 3.84 -14.94
C ILE A 129 22.57 3.47 -16.17
N LYS A 130 23.23 4.44 -16.79
CA LYS A 130 24.27 4.13 -17.78
C LYS A 130 25.44 3.55 -17.02
N GLU A 131 25.85 2.34 -17.38
CA GLU A 131 27.16 1.82 -16.99
C GLU A 131 28.17 2.52 -17.90
N ASP A 132 29.06 3.32 -17.32
CA ASP A 132 30.23 3.90 -18.00
C ASP A 132 31.34 2.86 -18.12
#